data_AF-A0A7L5AAC1-F1
#
_entry.id   AF-A0A7L5AAC1-F1
#
_cell.length_a   1.000
_cell.length_b   1.000
_cell.length_c   1.000
_cell.angle_alpha   90.00
_cell.angle_beta   90.00
_cell.angle_gamma   90.00
#
_symmetry.space_group_name_H-M   'P 1'
#
loop_
_entity.id
_entity.type
_entity.pdbx_description
1 polymer ?
#
loop_
_entity_poly.entity_id
_entity_poly.type
_entity_poly.pdbx_seq_one_letter_code
_entity_poly.pdbx_strand_id
1 'polypeptide(L)'
;MPTRLIPYLKILVHLLCLAPFLYLLNTYRTGAIANEADPVNSMTHFTGDWALWILLVSLAITPLRRLHPALSNLIRFRRLVGLYAFFYATLHLAIYVFLFSGYDIQSAIAGVQAGHMGEIVNQFKIIWPSILEDLGKRRFIQVGLLSWTILLALTLTSPMVVLRKMGGKNWQRLHRLVYVAAIAACVHYWWLVKAGVRAPLPDSLILTVLLLARLGWVYLKGRRTKATAKAS
;
A
#
# COMPACT_ATOMS: atom_id res chain seq x y z
N MET A 1 25.54 -9.21 -7.38
CA MET A 1 25.57 -8.53 -6.07
C MET A 1 26.06 -9.52 -5.01
N PRO A 2 27.11 -9.17 -4.24
CA PRO A 2 27.63 -10.01 -3.15
C PRO A 2 26.57 -10.27 -2.07
N THR A 3 26.41 -11.53 -1.65
CA THR A 3 25.39 -11.93 -0.67
C THR A 3 25.58 -11.25 0.69
N ARG A 4 26.82 -10.86 1.03
CA ARG A 4 27.18 -10.17 2.28
C ARG A 4 26.58 -8.76 2.40
N LEU A 5 26.25 -8.11 1.27
CA LEU A 5 25.66 -6.77 1.26
C LEU A 5 24.15 -6.76 1.49
N ILE A 6 23.49 -7.92 1.45
CA ILE A 6 22.01 -8.01 1.51
C ILE A 6 21.44 -7.46 2.84
N PRO A 7 21.99 -7.77 4.02
CA PRO A 7 21.48 -7.21 5.28
C PRO A 7 21.57 -5.69 5.32
N TYR A 8 22.71 -5.12 4.91
CA TYR A 8 22.90 -3.67 4.84
C TYR A 8 21.94 -3.00 3.86
N LEU A 9 21.71 -3.59 2.69
CA LEU A 9 20.71 -3.08 1.77
C LEU A 9 19.28 -3.17 2.34
N LYS A 10 18.96 -4.19 3.15
CA LYS A 10 17.64 -4.25 3.80
C LYS A 10 17.47 -3.12 4.79
N ILE A 11 18.50 -2.81 5.58
CA ILE A 11 18.50 -1.67 6.51
C ILE A 11 18.29 -0.38 5.70
N LEU A 12 19.02 -0.19 4.61
CA LEU A 12 18.83 0.96 3.73
C LEU A 12 17.40 1.06 3.20
N VAL A 13 16.80 -0.04 2.74
CA VAL A 13 15.39 -0.03 2.28
C VAL A 13 14.43 0.29 3.42
N HIS A 14 14.66 -0.22 4.65
CA HIS A 14 13.87 0.18 5.82
C HIS A 14 13.95 1.68 6.08
N LEU A 15 15.15 2.26 6.05
CA LEU A 15 15.36 3.70 6.25
C LEU A 15 14.68 4.52 5.14
N LEU A 16 14.84 4.14 3.88
CA LEU A 16 14.20 4.81 2.74
C LEU A 16 12.67 4.74 2.82
N CYS A 17 12.11 3.57 3.19
CA CYS A 17 10.67 3.43 3.34
C CYS A 17 10.12 4.16 4.59
N LEU A 18 10.94 4.38 5.63
CA LEU A 18 10.53 5.14 6.82
C LEU A 18 10.73 6.64 6.69
N ALA A 19 11.64 7.09 5.83
CA ALA A 19 11.96 8.51 5.66
C ALA A 19 10.72 9.41 5.41
N PRO A 20 9.74 9.04 4.58
CA PRO A 20 8.55 9.86 4.36
C PRO A 20 7.66 9.96 5.59
N PHE A 21 7.51 8.87 6.34
CA PHE A 21 6.82 8.87 7.62
C PHE A 21 7.53 9.77 8.65
N LEU A 22 8.87 9.72 8.71
CA LEU A 22 9.65 10.59 9.58
C LEU A 22 9.53 12.06 9.18
N TYR A 23 9.49 12.35 7.88
CA TYR A 23 9.23 13.69 7.36
C TYR A 23 7.85 14.20 7.80
N LEU A 24 6.80 13.39 7.62
CA LEU A 24 5.43 13.72 8.04
C LEU A 24 5.33 13.95 9.56
N LEU A 25 6.01 13.12 10.35
CA LEU A 25 6.06 13.27 11.80
C LEU A 25 6.78 14.57 12.20
N ASN A 26 7.84 14.93 11.48
CA ASN A 26 8.56 16.18 11.71
C ASN A 26 7.71 17.41 11.37
N THR A 27 6.97 17.40 10.24
CA THR A 27 6.09 18.52 9.88
C THR A 27 4.93 18.67 10.86
N TYR A 28 4.41 17.56 11.40
CA TYR A 28 3.44 17.60 12.49
C TYR A 28 4.02 18.20 13.78
N ARG A 29 5.19 17.72 14.23
CA ARG A 29 5.83 18.18 15.47
C ARG A 29 6.24 19.65 15.45
N THR A 30 6.70 20.13 14.30
CA THR A 30 7.13 21.53 14.13
C THR A 30 5.96 22.47 13.85
N GLY A 31 4.73 21.95 13.74
CA GLY A 31 3.55 22.73 13.36
C GLY A 31 3.53 23.13 11.88
N ALA A 32 4.53 22.76 11.09
CA ALA A 32 4.61 23.10 9.67
C ALA A 32 3.42 22.58 8.86
N ILE A 33 2.85 21.44 9.26
CA ILE A 33 1.66 20.88 8.60
C ILE A 33 0.43 21.79 8.74
N ALA A 34 0.37 22.65 9.76
CA ALA A 34 -0.73 23.59 9.96
C ALA A 34 -0.72 24.76 8.96
N ASN A 35 0.38 24.94 8.21
CA ASN A 35 0.48 25.94 7.14
C ASN A 35 -0.15 25.47 5.82
N GLU A 36 -0.49 24.19 5.71
CA GLU A 36 -1.23 23.64 4.57
C GLU A 36 -2.67 24.18 4.57
N ALA A 37 -3.25 24.41 3.40
CA ALA A 37 -4.62 24.89 3.29
C ALA A 37 -5.65 23.92 3.90
N ASP A 38 -5.37 22.63 3.80
CA ASP A 38 -6.10 21.55 4.48
C ASP A 38 -5.07 20.51 4.96
N PRO A 39 -4.60 20.63 6.22
CA PRO A 39 -3.56 19.76 6.78
C PRO A 39 -3.93 18.29 6.71
N VAL A 40 -5.17 17.93 7.04
CA VAL A 40 -5.62 16.54 7.10
C VAL A 40 -5.68 15.95 5.70
N ASN A 41 -6.21 16.71 4.73
CA ASN A 41 -6.22 16.29 3.34
C ASN A 41 -4.80 16.12 2.77
N SER A 42 -3.88 17.05 3.06
CA SER A 42 -2.46 16.94 2.66
C SER A 42 -1.80 15.69 3.25
N MET A 43 -2.02 15.38 4.52
CA MET A 43 -1.51 14.14 5.14
C MET A 43 -2.12 12.88 4.50
N THR A 44 -3.42 12.91 4.20
CA THR A 44 -4.16 11.79 3.58
C THR A 44 -3.61 11.49 2.19
N HIS A 45 -3.46 12.52 1.35
CA HIS A 45 -2.88 12.38 0.01
C HIS A 45 -1.42 11.93 0.06
N PHE A 46 -0.59 12.56 0.89
CA PHE A 46 0.82 12.20 1.03
C PHE A 46 0.99 10.70 1.38
N THR A 47 0.26 10.22 2.38
CA THR A 47 0.35 8.81 2.80
C THR A 47 -0.26 7.85 1.77
N GLY A 48 -1.29 8.27 1.04
CA GLY A 48 -1.88 7.53 -0.08
C GLY A 48 -0.92 7.37 -1.27
N ASP A 49 -0.26 8.45 -1.66
CA ASP A 49 0.75 8.45 -2.73
C ASP A 49 1.91 7.51 -2.39
N TRP A 50 2.45 7.60 -1.16
CA TRP A 50 3.50 6.68 -0.71
C TRP A 50 3.04 5.22 -0.65
N ALA A 51 1.79 4.95 -0.27
CA ALA A 51 1.24 3.60 -0.32
C ALA A 51 1.22 3.06 -1.76
N LEU A 52 0.77 3.87 -2.72
CA LEU A 52 0.69 3.51 -4.14
C LEU A 52 2.09 3.34 -4.76
N TRP A 53 3.00 4.28 -4.54
CA TRP A 53 4.37 4.21 -5.08
C TRP A 53 5.12 2.98 -4.56
N ILE A 54 5.07 2.69 -3.26
CA ILE A 54 5.72 1.51 -2.69
C ILE A 54 5.07 0.21 -3.22
N LEU A 55 3.75 0.20 -3.41
CA LEU A 55 3.06 -0.92 -4.05
C LEU A 55 3.54 -1.13 -5.49
N LEU A 56 3.66 -0.06 -6.29
CA LEU A 56 4.18 -0.11 -7.66
C LEU A 56 5.64 -0.59 -7.70
N VAL A 57 6.49 -0.13 -6.80
CA VAL A 57 7.88 -0.61 -6.65
C VAL A 57 7.90 -2.12 -6.35
N SER A 58 7.04 -2.58 -5.44
CA SER A 58 6.92 -4.02 -5.12
C SER A 58 6.52 -4.86 -6.35
N LEU A 59 5.62 -4.33 -7.18
CA LEU A 59 5.23 -4.97 -8.44
C LEU A 59 6.37 -4.95 -9.47
N ALA A 60 7.12 -3.85 -9.56
CA ALA A 60 8.24 -3.65 -10.48
C ALA A 60 9.43 -4.58 -10.22
N ILE A 61 9.65 -5.04 -8.98
CA ILE A 61 10.72 -5.99 -8.65
C ILE A 61 10.68 -7.25 -9.52
N THR A 62 9.48 -7.74 -9.88
CA THR A 62 9.33 -8.99 -10.64
C THR A 62 9.79 -8.91 -12.10
N PRO A 63 9.40 -7.89 -12.89
CA PRO A 63 9.98 -7.68 -14.22
C PRO A 63 11.46 -7.23 -14.13
N LEU A 64 11.82 -6.31 -13.22
CA LEU A 64 13.18 -5.76 -13.15
C LEU A 64 14.25 -6.81 -12.87
N ARG A 65 14.00 -7.76 -11.96
CA ARG A 65 14.96 -8.83 -11.64
C ARG A 65 15.32 -9.73 -12.83
N ARG A 66 14.56 -9.65 -13.93
CA ARG A 66 14.73 -10.48 -15.13
C ARG A 66 15.51 -9.77 -16.23
N LEU A 67 15.71 -8.46 -16.12
CA LEU A 67 16.44 -7.68 -17.13
C LEU A 67 17.93 -8.01 -17.13
N HIS A 68 18.50 -8.32 -15.96
CA HIS A 68 19.91 -8.64 -15.83
C HIS A 68 20.17 -9.66 -14.70
N PRO A 69 21.07 -10.66 -14.87
CA PRO A 69 21.36 -11.66 -13.84
C PRO A 69 21.76 -11.07 -12.48
N ALA A 70 22.45 -9.92 -12.47
CA ALA A 70 22.84 -9.24 -11.23
C ALA A 70 21.65 -8.74 -10.39
N LEU A 71 20.48 -8.52 -11.02
CA LEU A 71 19.25 -8.04 -10.39
C LEU A 71 18.38 -9.18 -9.81
N SER A 72 18.76 -10.44 -10.01
CA SER A 72 18.02 -11.61 -9.50
C SER A 72 17.74 -11.53 -7.99
N ASN A 73 18.68 -10.97 -7.22
CA ASN A 73 18.57 -10.79 -5.78
C ASN A 73 17.50 -9.76 -5.34
N LEU A 74 16.99 -8.91 -6.24
CA LEU A 74 15.91 -7.96 -5.92
C LEU A 74 14.66 -8.64 -5.39
N ILE A 75 14.41 -9.90 -5.78
CA ILE A 75 13.25 -10.65 -5.28
C ILE A 75 13.23 -10.80 -3.76
N ARG A 76 14.41 -10.76 -3.11
CA ARG A 76 14.55 -10.89 -1.65
C ARG A 76 13.98 -9.68 -0.90
N PHE A 77 13.82 -8.54 -1.57
CA PHE A 77 13.28 -7.30 -1.00
C PHE A 77 11.78 -7.15 -1.23
N ARG A 78 11.18 -7.93 -2.14
CA ARG A 78 9.77 -7.81 -2.52
C ARG A 78 8.81 -7.88 -1.32
N ARG A 79 9.05 -8.82 -0.40
CA ARG A 79 8.21 -8.96 0.81
C ARG A 79 8.34 -7.73 1.71
N LEU A 80 9.56 -7.24 1.93
CA LEU A 80 9.83 -6.08 2.78
C LEU A 80 9.14 -4.82 2.22
N VAL A 81 9.32 -4.54 0.94
CA VAL A 81 8.67 -3.40 0.26
C VAL A 81 7.14 -3.52 0.32
N GLY A 82 6.60 -4.72 0.08
CA GLY A 82 5.15 -4.95 0.18
C GLY A 82 4.56 -4.71 1.57
N LEU A 83 5.30 -5.01 2.64
CA LEU A 83 4.86 -4.70 4.01
C LEU A 83 4.80 -3.18 4.26
N TYR A 84 5.71 -2.41 3.69
CA TYR A 84 5.64 -0.95 3.76
C TYR A 84 4.47 -0.37 2.97
N ALA A 85 4.13 -0.93 1.81
CA ALA A 85 2.92 -0.53 1.09
C ALA A 85 1.67 -0.69 1.99
N PHE A 86 1.58 -1.80 2.72
CA PHE A 86 0.49 -2.02 3.68
C PHE A 86 0.56 -1.10 4.90
N PHE A 87 1.75 -0.80 5.42
CA PHE A 87 1.96 0.19 6.48
C PHE A 87 1.39 1.56 6.08
N TYR A 88 1.79 2.08 4.91
CA TYR A 88 1.28 3.37 4.43
C TYR A 88 -0.21 3.32 4.07
N ALA A 89 -0.73 2.22 3.52
CA ALA A 89 -2.16 2.06 3.27
C ALA A 89 -2.97 2.07 4.59
N THR A 90 -2.42 1.49 5.66
CA THR A 90 -3.04 1.51 6.99
C THR A 90 -2.94 2.89 7.62
N LEU A 91 -1.81 3.59 7.45
CA LEU A 91 -1.67 4.96 7.90
C LEU A 91 -2.65 5.91 7.18
N HIS A 92 -2.79 5.77 5.87
CA HIS A 92 -3.77 6.50 5.06
C HIS A 92 -5.21 6.26 5.55
N LEU A 93 -5.59 5.01 5.77
CA LEU A 93 -6.90 4.67 6.34
C LEU A 93 -7.08 5.22 7.76
N ALA A 94 -6.04 5.14 8.60
CA ALA A 94 -6.08 5.65 9.96
C ALA A 94 -6.24 7.18 10.00
N ILE A 95 -5.58 7.93 9.12
CA ILE A 95 -5.76 9.38 8.99
C ILE A 95 -7.22 9.70 8.59
N TYR A 96 -7.81 8.95 7.65
CA TYR A 96 -9.23 9.12 7.34
C TYR A 96 -10.14 8.87 8.55
N VAL A 97 -9.95 7.75 9.25
CA VAL A 97 -10.79 7.37 10.40
C VAL A 97 -10.62 8.32 11.59
N PHE A 98 -9.39 8.72 11.92
CA PHE A 98 -9.09 9.45 13.15
C PHE A 98 -8.81 10.93 13.00
N LEU A 99 -8.63 11.46 11.78
CA LEU A 99 -8.44 12.90 11.58
C LEU A 99 -9.53 13.47 10.70
N PHE A 100 -9.85 12.78 9.60
CA PHE A 100 -10.85 13.28 8.65
C PHE A 100 -12.29 13.16 9.18
N SER A 101 -12.59 12.09 9.92
CA SER A 101 -13.93 11.82 10.46
C SER A 101 -14.29 12.66 11.70
N GLY A 102 -13.40 13.58 12.13
CA GLY A 102 -13.65 14.48 13.25
C GLY A 102 -13.38 13.92 14.64
N TYR A 103 -12.52 12.89 14.76
CA TYR A 103 -12.13 12.37 16.07
C TYR A 103 -11.24 13.37 16.82
N ASP A 104 -11.68 13.78 18.00
CA ASP A 104 -10.94 14.72 18.84
C ASP A 104 -9.88 14.00 19.68
N ILE A 105 -8.63 14.04 19.19
CA ILE A 105 -7.48 13.42 19.85
C ILE A 105 -7.19 14.11 21.19
N GLN A 106 -7.36 15.43 21.26
CA GLN A 106 -7.08 16.21 22.46
C GLN A 106 -8.05 15.83 23.58
N SER A 107 -9.34 15.75 23.26
CA SER A 107 -10.37 15.30 24.20
C SER A 107 -10.16 13.85 24.65
N ALA A 108 -9.79 12.95 23.73
CA ALA A 108 -9.49 11.56 24.07
C ALA A 108 -8.29 11.43 25.02
N ILE A 109 -7.21 12.19 24.78
CA ILE A 109 -6.02 12.20 25.65
C ILE A 109 -6.35 12.81 27.02
N ALA A 110 -7.07 13.94 27.05
CA ALA A 110 -7.47 14.58 28.29
C ALA A 110 -8.35 13.64 29.15
N GLY A 111 -9.28 12.92 28.52
CA GLY A 111 -10.09 11.90 29.19
C GLY A 111 -9.24 10.79 29.80
N VAL A 112 -8.29 10.24 29.04
CA VAL A 112 -7.35 9.22 29.54
C VAL A 112 -6.50 9.74 30.71
N GLN A 113 -5.97 10.96 30.61
CA GLN A 113 -5.18 11.59 31.67
C GLN A 113 -6.01 11.84 32.94
N ALA A 114 -7.31 12.10 32.80
CA ALA A 114 -8.26 12.24 33.89
C ALA A 114 -8.76 10.89 34.46
N GLY A 115 -8.24 9.74 33.98
CA GLY A 115 -8.66 8.41 34.42
C GLY A 115 -9.87 7.83 33.68
N HIS A 116 -10.45 8.56 32.72
CA HIS A 116 -11.57 8.13 31.90
C HIS A 116 -11.10 7.44 30.62
N MET A 117 -10.59 6.22 30.75
CA MET A 117 -10.14 5.40 29.61
C MET A 117 -11.24 5.15 28.55
N GLY A 118 -12.51 5.22 28.97
CA GLY A 118 -13.66 5.09 28.08
C GLY A 118 -13.81 6.22 27.06
N GLU A 119 -13.14 7.36 27.26
CA GLU A 119 -13.28 8.53 26.39
C GLU A 119 -12.81 8.24 24.96
N ILE A 120 -11.77 7.42 24.79
CA ILE A 120 -11.32 6.94 23.46
C ILE A 120 -12.49 6.29 22.70
N VAL A 121 -13.26 5.44 23.39
CA VAL A 121 -14.38 4.71 22.79
C VAL A 121 -15.58 5.63 22.59
N ASN A 122 -15.81 6.58 23.50
CA ASN A 122 -16.89 7.55 23.36
C ASN A 122 -16.68 8.45 22.14
N GLN A 123 -15.48 9.00 21.96
CA GLN A 123 -15.11 9.78 20.78
C GLN A 123 -15.26 8.95 19.50
N PHE A 124 -14.88 7.67 19.53
CA PHE A 124 -15.08 6.78 18.39
C PHE A 124 -16.58 6.52 18.09
N LYS A 125 -17.42 6.37 19.12
CA LYS A 125 -18.88 6.21 18.95
C LYS A 125 -19.51 7.45 18.31
N ILE A 126 -19.01 8.64 18.63
CA ILE A 126 -19.50 9.91 18.08
C ILE A 126 -19.26 9.98 16.56
N ILE A 127 -18.06 9.61 16.11
CA ILE A 127 -17.71 9.67 14.68
C ILE A 127 -18.29 8.50 13.87
N TRP A 128 -18.64 7.37 14.50
CA TRP A 128 -19.03 6.13 13.82
C TRP A 128 -20.18 6.30 12.79
N PRO A 129 -21.26 7.05 13.07
CA PRO A 129 -22.32 7.27 12.09
C PRO A 129 -21.83 7.98 10.83
N SER A 130 -20.95 8.98 10.97
CA SER A 130 -20.40 9.73 9.83
C SER A 130 -19.55 8.85 8.91
N ILE A 131 -18.73 7.95 9.51
CA ILE A 131 -17.91 7.00 8.76
C ILE A 131 -18.79 6.04 7.95
N LEU A 132 -19.86 5.52 8.55
CA LEU A 132 -20.80 4.63 7.87
C LEU A 132 -21.55 5.35 6.75
N GLU A 133 -21.96 6.59 6.96
CA GLU A 133 -22.61 7.42 5.96
C GLU A 133 -21.70 7.67 4.76
N ASP A 134 -20.44 8.04 5.01
CA ASP A 134 -19.44 8.23 3.96
C ASP A 134 -19.15 6.92 3.21
N LEU A 135 -19.04 5.79 3.93
CA LEU A 135 -18.85 4.47 3.31
C LEU A 135 -20.04 4.07 2.43
N GLY A 136 -21.27 4.44 2.81
CA GLY A 136 -22.48 4.20 2.03
C GLY A 136 -22.59 5.09 0.79
N LYS A 137 -22.14 6.35 0.88
CA LYS A 137 -22.30 7.35 -0.18
C LYS A 137 -21.14 7.39 -1.18
N ARG A 138 -19.91 7.12 -0.73
CA ARG A 138 -18.69 7.39 -1.50
C ARG A 138 -18.07 6.11 -2.05
N ARG A 139 -18.33 5.83 -3.34
CA ARG A 139 -17.81 4.65 -4.05
C ARG A 139 -16.28 4.54 -4.02
N PHE A 140 -15.56 5.67 -4.05
CA PHE A 140 -14.10 5.64 -3.98
C PHE A 140 -13.61 5.08 -2.64
N ILE A 141 -14.27 5.37 -1.51
CA ILE A 141 -13.92 4.82 -0.19
C ILE A 141 -14.09 3.30 -0.18
N GLN A 142 -15.18 2.79 -0.76
CA GLN A 142 -15.44 1.35 -0.86
C GLN A 142 -14.32 0.63 -1.63
N VAL A 143 -13.88 1.20 -2.76
CA VAL A 143 -12.77 0.63 -3.55
C VAL A 143 -11.43 0.72 -2.81
N GLY A 144 -11.19 1.83 -2.09
CA GLY A 144 -10.02 1.98 -1.22
C GLY A 144 -9.99 0.90 -0.12
N LEU A 145 -11.12 0.69 0.57
CA LEU A 145 -11.28 -0.32 1.60
C LEU A 145 -11.12 -1.74 1.05
N LEU A 146 -11.62 -2.01 -0.16
CA LEU A 146 -11.39 -3.27 -0.86
C LEU A 146 -9.90 -3.51 -1.09
N SER A 147 -9.18 -2.50 -1.61
CA SER A 147 -7.73 -2.59 -1.82
C SER A 147 -7.00 -2.86 -0.50
N TRP A 148 -7.32 -2.10 0.55
CA TRP A 148 -6.74 -2.30 1.89
C TRP A 148 -7.03 -3.69 2.45
N THR A 149 -8.25 -4.21 2.28
CA THR A 149 -8.64 -5.56 2.74
C THR A 149 -7.84 -6.64 2.02
N ILE A 150 -7.62 -6.50 0.71
CA ILE A 150 -6.74 -7.40 -0.04
C ILE A 150 -5.32 -7.32 0.52
N LEU A 151 -4.75 -6.12 0.69
CA LEU A 151 -3.40 -5.94 1.23
C LEU A 151 -3.24 -6.49 2.65
N LEU A 152 -4.28 -6.37 3.49
CA LEU A 152 -4.34 -6.97 4.82
C LEU A 152 -4.24 -8.50 4.70
N ALA A 153 -5.06 -9.12 3.86
CA ALA A 153 -5.02 -10.56 3.64
C ALA A 153 -3.65 -11.04 3.14
N LEU A 154 -3.01 -10.29 2.24
CA LEU A 154 -1.65 -10.60 1.76
C LEU A 154 -0.59 -10.47 2.87
N THR A 155 -0.74 -9.46 3.73
CA THR A 155 0.19 -9.21 4.83
C THR A 155 0.10 -10.30 5.89
N LEU A 156 -1.13 -10.66 6.30
CA LEU A 156 -1.40 -11.74 7.26
C LEU A 156 -0.92 -13.10 6.75
N THR A 157 -0.95 -13.32 5.44
CA THR A 157 -0.48 -14.56 4.81
C THR A 157 0.98 -14.50 4.32
N SER A 158 1.71 -13.43 4.67
CA SER A 158 3.13 -13.28 4.35
C SER A 158 4.10 -14.16 5.15
N PRO A 159 3.83 -14.59 6.41
CA PRO A 159 4.74 -15.44 7.16
C PRO A 159 4.94 -16.82 6.52
N MET A 160 6.16 -17.35 6.61
CA MET A 160 6.51 -18.66 6.03
C MET A 160 5.69 -19.81 6.62
N VAL A 161 5.27 -19.70 7.88
CA VAL A 161 4.41 -20.69 8.54
C VAL A 161 3.06 -20.81 7.81
N VAL A 162 2.46 -19.69 7.42
CA VAL A 162 1.17 -19.68 6.72
C VAL A 162 1.31 -20.22 5.30
N LEU A 163 2.39 -19.84 4.58
CA LEU A 163 2.72 -20.42 3.27
C LEU A 163 2.80 -21.95 3.32
N ARG A 164 3.48 -22.51 4.34
CA ARG A 164 3.61 -23.96 4.51
C ARG A 164 2.26 -24.62 4.80
N LYS A 165 1.40 -24.00 5.61
CA LYS A 165 0.06 -24.52 5.96
C LYS A 165 -0.94 -24.47 4.79
N MET A 166 -0.98 -23.37 4.04
CA MET A 166 -1.96 -23.19 2.93
C MET A 166 -1.58 -23.94 1.65
N GLY A 167 -0.31 -24.32 1.52
CA GLY A 167 0.27 -24.85 0.29
C GLY A 167 0.56 -23.77 -0.74
N GLY A 168 1.69 -23.93 -1.46
CA GLY A 168 2.21 -22.92 -2.38
C GLY A 168 1.25 -22.51 -3.50
N LYS A 169 0.42 -23.44 -4.01
CA LYS A 169 -0.55 -23.16 -5.08
C LYS A 169 -1.63 -22.15 -4.63
N ASN A 170 -2.25 -22.40 -3.48
CA ASN A 170 -3.31 -21.54 -2.94
C ASN A 170 -2.73 -20.20 -2.47
N TRP A 171 -1.58 -20.24 -1.81
CA TRP A 171 -0.85 -19.02 -1.43
C TRP A 171 -0.56 -18.12 -2.63
N GLN A 172 -0.13 -18.71 -3.76
CA GLN A 172 0.17 -17.97 -4.99
C GLN A 172 -1.09 -17.51 -5.72
N ARG A 173 -2.25 -18.17 -5.56
CA ARG A 173 -3.56 -17.65 -6.02
C ARG A 173 -3.94 -16.41 -5.20
N LEU A 174 -3.88 -16.49 -3.88
CA LEU A 174 -4.17 -15.36 -3.00
C LEU A 174 -3.24 -14.17 -3.29
N HIS A 175 -1.93 -14.40 -3.38
CA HIS A 175 -0.94 -13.35 -3.67
C HIS A 175 -1.00 -12.78 -5.09
N ARG A 176 -1.81 -13.36 -5.99
CA ARG A 176 -2.14 -12.70 -7.27
C ARG A 176 -3.18 -11.59 -7.10
N LEU A 177 -3.92 -11.54 -5.99
CA LEU A 177 -4.85 -10.44 -5.73
C LEU A 177 -4.14 -9.09 -5.55
N VAL A 178 -2.81 -9.07 -5.39
CA VAL A 178 -2.03 -7.82 -5.40
C VAL A 178 -2.24 -6.99 -6.67
N TYR A 179 -2.53 -7.63 -7.81
CA TYR A 179 -2.85 -6.91 -9.06
C TYR A 179 -4.22 -6.25 -8.97
N VAL A 180 -5.19 -6.93 -8.36
CA VAL A 180 -6.52 -6.38 -8.11
C VAL A 180 -6.43 -5.21 -7.15
N ALA A 181 -5.66 -5.33 -6.06
CA ALA A 181 -5.41 -4.24 -5.12
C ALA A 181 -4.78 -3.01 -5.80
N ALA A 182 -3.77 -3.21 -6.66
CA ALA A 182 -3.12 -2.10 -7.35
C ALA A 182 -4.05 -1.40 -8.36
N ILE A 183 -4.85 -2.16 -9.11
CA ILE A 183 -5.87 -1.59 -10.00
C ILE A 183 -6.93 -0.83 -9.19
N ALA A 184 -7.43 -1.43 -8.11
CA ALA A 184 -8.38 -0.80 -7.21
C ALA A 184 -7.82 0.50 -6.60
N ALA A 185 -6.55 0.52 -6.20
CA ALA A 185 -5.89 1.73 -5.69
C ALA A 185 -5.84 2.85 -6.75
N CYS A 186 -5.53 2.54 -8.01
CA CYS A 186 -5.56 3.54 -9.09
C CYS A 186 -6.99 4.04 -9.35
N VAL A 187 -7.99 3.14 -9.39
CA VAL A 187 -9.40 3.51 -9.56
C VAL A 187 -9.90 4.39 -8.42
N HIS A 188 -9.55 4.03 -7.18
CA HIS A 188 -9.81 4.83 -5.99
C HIS A 188 -9.26 6.26 -6.14
N TYR A 189 -8.01 6.40 -6.59
CA TYR A 189 -7.39 7.72 -6.81
C TYR A 189 -8.07 8.51 -7.93
N TRP A 190 -8.39 7.86 -9.05
CA TRP A 190 -9.12 8.50 -10.16
C TRP A 190 -10.49 9.03 -9.77
N TRP A 191 -11.22 8.33 -8.91
CA TRP A 191 -12.53 8.78 -8.42
C TRP A 191 -12.45 9.82 -7.31
N LEU A 192 -11.29 9.96 -6.66
CA LEU A 192 -11.06 11.00 -5.66
C LEU A 192 -10.83 12.36 -6.32
N VAL A 193 -10.04 12.40 -7.41
CA VAL A 193 -9.67 13.66 -8.05
C VAL A 193 -10.82 14.25 -8.87
N LYS A 194 -10.87 15.58 -8.95
CA LYS A 194 -11.84 16.29 -9.79
C LYS A 194 -11.60 15.96 -11.27
N ALA A 195 -12.67 15.97 -12.06
CA ALA A 195 -12.56 15.81 -13.51
C ALA A 195 -11.56 16.82 -14.12
N GLY A 196 -10.68 16.34 -14.99
CA GLY A 196 -9.61 17.13 -15.60
C GLY A 196 -8.29 17.13 -14.84
N VAL A 197 -8.27 16.73 -13.57
CA VAL A 197 -7.02 16.55 -12.80
C VAL A 197 -6.33 15.26 -13.23
N ARG A 198 -5.05 15.37 -13.58
CA ARG A 198 -4.24 14.30 -14.17
C ARG A 198 -3.23 13.68 -13.20
N ALA A 199 -3.30 14.02 -11.92
CA ALA A 199 -2.39 13.49 -10.90
C ALA A 199 -2.28 11.95 -10.88
N PRO A 200 -3.35 11.15 -11.08
CA PRO A 200 -3.24 9.69 -11.08
C PRO A 200 -2.70 9.08 -12.38
N LEU A 201 -2.48 9.87 -13.44
CA LEU A 201 -2.03 9.34 -14.75
C LEU A 201 -0.67 8.64 -14.69
N PRO A 202 0.39 9.24 -14.10
CA PRO A 202 1.71 8.61 -14.06
C PRO A 202 1.67 7.23 -13.40
N ASP A 203 0.99 7.10 -12.26
CA ASP A 203 0.86 5.84 -11.51
C ASP A 203 0.10 4.79 -12.32
N SER A 204 -0.97 5.21 -12.99
CA SER A 204 -1.77 4.33 -13.85
C SER A 204 -0.98 3.83 -15.06
N LEU A 205 -0.17 4.70 -15.68
CA LEU A 205 0.71 4.33 -16.80
C LEU A 205 1.79 3.34 -16.35
N ILE A 206 2.43 3.60 -15.21
CA ILE A 206 3.41 2.68 -14.61
C ILE A 206 2.75 1.32 -14.35
N LEU A 207 1.57 1.30 -13.73
CA LEU A 207 0.85 0.06 -13.46
C LEU A 207 0.55 -0.70 -14.76
N THR A 208 0.01 -0.02 -15.78
CA THR A 208 -0.31 -0.62 -17.07
C THR A 208 0.93 -1.24 -17.72
N VAL A 209 2.06 -0.51 -17.76
CA VAL A 209 3.33 -1.04 -18.28
C VAL A 209 3.77 -2.28 -17.51
N LEU A 210 3.71 -2.26 -16.17
CA LEU A 210 4.07 -3.41 -15.33
C LEU A 210 3.18 -4.63 -15.56
N LEU A 211 1.87 -4.43 -15.74
CA LEU A 211 0.91 -5.50 -16.03
C LEU A 211 1.15 -6.09 -17.43
N LEU A 212 1.34 -5.24 -18.44
CA LEU A 212 1.64 -5.67 -19.82
C LEU A 212 2.95 -6.44 -19.91
N ALA A 213 4.03 -5.95 -19.28
CA ALA A 213 5.31 -6.64 -19.22
C ALA A 213 5.16 -8.06 -18.62
N ARG A 214 4.23 -8.23 -17.69
CA ARG A 214 3.94 -9.53 -17.07
C ARG A 214 3.15 -10.46 -17.98
N LEU A 215 2.13 -9.95 -18.67
CA LEU A 215 1.33 -10.72 -19.63
C LEU A 215 2.20 -11.19 -20.81
N GLY A 216 3.00 -10.29 -21.38
CA GLY A 216 3.93 -10.61 -22.47
C GLY A 216 4.91 -11.74 -22.08
N TRP A 217 5.40 -11.74 -20.84
CA TRP A 217 6.25 -12.84 -20.37
C TRP A 217 5.53 -14.19 -20.27
N VAL A 218 4.32 -14.23 -19.71
CA VAL A 218 3.55 -15.47 -19.60
C VAL A 218 3.30 -16.06 -20.99
N TYR A 219 2.98 -15.19 -21.95
CA TYR A 219 2.80 -15.57 -23.34
C TYR A 219 4.07 -16.13 -23.99
N LEU A 220 5.22 -15.45 -23.85
CA LEU A 220 6.51 -15.90 -24.39
C LEU A 220 6.98 -17.24 -23.79
N LYS A 221 6.76 -17.45 -22.49
CA LYS A 221 7.08 -18.73 -21.83
C LYS A 221 6.24 -19.87 -22.41
N GLY A 222 4.94 -19.65 -22.60
CA GLY A 222 4.04 -20.64 -23.20
C GLY A 222 4.45 -21.02 -24.63
N ARG A 223 4.91 -20.05 -25.43
CA ARG A 223 5.45 -20.31 -26.77
C ARG A 223 6.71 -21.16 -26.75
N ARG A 224 7.68 -20.85 -25.89
CA ARG A 224 8.92 -21.64 -25.75
C ARG A 224 8.64 -23.09 -25.36
N THR A 225 7.73 -23.32 -24.41
CA THR A 225 7.36 -24.68 -23.96
C THR A 225 6.67 -25.49 -25.07
N LYS A 226 5.79 -24.85 -25.86
CA LYS A 226 5.17 -25.50 -27.02
C LYS A 226 6.18 -25.80 -28.14
N ALA A 227 7.14 -24.91 -28.37
CA ALA A 227 8.20 -25.13 -29.36
C ALA A 227 9.13 -26.29 -28.99
N THR A 228 9.54 -26.40 -27.73
CA THR A 228 10.35 -27.54 -27.25
C THR A 228 9.61 -28.87 -27.32
N ALA A 229 8.31 -28.89 -27.04
CA ALA A 229 7.48 -30.10 -27.11
C ALA A 229 7.19 -30.55 -28.55
N LYS A 230 7.33 -29.65 -29.54
CA LYS A 230 7.19 -29.99 -30.97
C LYS A 230 8.51 -30.49 -31.58
N ALA A 231 9.63 -30.25 -30.92
CA ALA A 231 10.97 -30.63 -31.36
C ALA A 231 11.48 -31.94 -30.73
N SER A 232 10.68 -32.55 -29.85
CA SER A 232 10.90 -33.85 -29.19
C SER A 232 9.93 -34.88 -29.73
#